data_AF-A0A961GH94-F1
#
_entry.id   AF-A0A961GH94-F1
#
_cell.length_a   1.000
_cell.length_b   1.000
_cell.length_c   1.000
_cell.angle_alpha   90.00
_cell.angle_beta   90.00
_cell.angle_gamma   90.00
#
_symmetry.space_group_name_H-M   'P 1'
#
loop_
_entity.id
_entity.type
_entity.pdbx_description
1 polymer ?
#
loop_
_entity_poly.entity_id
_entity_poly.type
_entity_poly.pdbx_seq_one_letter_code
_entity_poly.pdbx_strand_id
1 'polypeptide(L)'
;WPLDISTTEVVRDIQYGQVRSPTHTNTSWDAARFEICAHKWVDVNEGDFGFALLNNGRYGHDVARTRTTDGSPSTTLRLTVIKGAQYPDPHADEGLHEFTYSVMPHSGESALDVISEGYKLNMPVRAIPSGASPDSPVNHRGATWLVRSTNPSVIIEAVKAAEDGSGDLIIRAWECLGNRTTTDLLLSAPFSRAWLTDALEDGTPPMPSPQLEPADDRLLRLGLRPFQIATIRIPS
;
A
#
# COMPACT_ATOMS: atom_id res chain seq x y z
N TRP A 1 -0.78 22.26 4.11
CA TRP A 1 0.67 22.46 4.05
C TRP A 1 1.04 23.11 2.73
N PRO A 2 1.42 24.40 2.73
CA PRO A 2 2.08 25.01 1.58
C PRO A 2 3.51 24.47 1.48
N LEU A 3 3.86 23.92 0.33
CA LEU A 3 5.15 23.29 0.05
C LEU A 3 5.83 24.03 -1.09
N ASP A 4 7.13 24.27 -0.94
CA ASP A 4 7.98 24.83 -1.99
C ASP A 4 8.35 23.72 -2.99
N ILE A 5 7.33 23.25 -3.70
CA ILE A 5 7.38 22.20 -4.72
C ILE A 5 6.60 22.68 -5.93
N SER A 6 7.23 22.67 -7.09
CA SER A 6 6.62 23.01 -8.38
C SER A 6 6.32 21.74 -9.17
N THR A 7 5.12 21.19 -8.98
CA THR A 7 4.66 20.02 -9.75
C THR A 7 3.34 20.25 -10.46
N THR A 8 3.17 19.56 -11.59
CA THR A 8 1.92 19.54 -12.35
C THR A 8 1.06 18.32 -12.06
N GLU A 9 1.56 17.38 -11.26
CA GLU A 9 0.88 16.12 -10.93
C GLU A 9 0.94 15.79 -9.45
N VAL A 10 -0.09 15.10 -8.98
CA VAL A 10 -0.13 14.43 -7.68
C VAL A 10 -0.21 12.92 -7.93
N VAL A 11 0.55 12.16 -7.16
CA VAL A 11 0.46 10.70 -7.11
C VAL A 11 -0.30 10.32 -5.86
N ARG A 12 -1.21 9.36 -5.93
CA ARG A 12 -1.98 8.94 -4.76
C ARG A 12 -2.20 7.45 -4.69
N ASP A 13 -2.27 6.97 -3.46
CA ASP A 13 -2.60 5.59 -3.13
C ASP A 13 -4.04 5.25 -3.49
N ILE A 14 -4.22 4.13 -4.18
CA ILE A 14 -5.52 3.48 -4.38
C ILE A 14 -5.39 2.00 -4.01
N GLN A 15 -6.49 1.25 -4.10
CA GLN A 15 -6.43 -0.19 -3.88
C GLN A 15 -5.50 -0.86 -4.90
N TYR A 16 -4.46 -1.55 -4.40
CA TYR A 16 -3.48 -2.29 -5.22
C TYR A 16 -2.81 -1.46 -6.33
N GLY A 17 -2.58 -0.18 -6.10
CA GLY A 17 -1.96 0.68 -7.09
C GLY A 17 -1.79 2.11 -6.66
N GLN A 18 -1.39 2.93 -7.63
CA GLN A 18 -1.30 4.37 -7.48
C GLN A 18 -1.81 5.05 -8.75
N VAL A 19 -2.39 6.24 -8.59
CA VAL A 19 -2.92 7.04 -9.69
C VAL A 19 -2.19 8.37 -9.73
N ARG A 20 -1.73 8.75 -10.92
CA ARG A 20 -1.26 10.10 -11.21
C ARG A 20 -2.43 10.94 -11.70
N SER A 21 -2.53 12.17 -11.21
CA SER A 21 -3.55 13.12 -11.67
C SER A 21 -2.97 14.52 -11.73
N PRO A 22 -3.43 15.39 -12.65
CA PRO A 22 -2.99 16.77 -12.70
C PRO A 22 -3.29 17.54 -11.40
N THR A 23 -2.41 18.47 -11.01
CA THR A 23 -2.63 19.44 -9.91
C THR A 23 -3.24 20.76 -10.38
N HIS A 24 -3.46 20.91 -11.69
CA HIS A 24 -3.91 22.15 -12.30
C HIS A 24 -5.38 22.06 -12.72
N THR A 25 -6.02 23.22 -12.77
CA THR A 25 -7.45 23.35 -13.08
C THR A 25 -7.64 23.92 -14.49
N ASN A 26 -7.42 23.11 -15.54
CA ASN A 26 -7.54 23.59 -16.93
C ASN A 26 -8.89 23.25 -17.58
N THR A 27 -9.59 22.24 -17.08
CA THR A 27 -10.90 21.82 -17.58
C THR A 27 -12.00 22.03 -16.53
N SER A 28 -13.27 22.04 -16.94
CA SER A 28 -14.41 22.05 -16.01
C SER A 28 -14.42 20.81 -15.10
N TRP A 29 -13.86 19.70 -15.57
CA TRP A 29 -13.62 18.50 -14.77
C TRP A 29 -12.57 18.69 -13.69
N ASP A 30 -11.50 19.43 -13.99
CA ASP A 30 -10.49 19.76 -12.99
C ASP A 30 -11.01 20.78 -11.98
N ALA A 31 -11.93 21.66 -12.40
CA ALA A 31 -12.57 22.63 -11.52
C ALA A 31 -13.55 21.98 -10.55
N ALA A 32 -14.07 20.80 -10.88
CA ALA A 32 -14.96 20.03 -10.01
C ALA A 32 -14.22 19.13 -9.00
N ARG A 33 -12.90 18.94 -9.14
CA ARG A 33 -12.06 18.11 -8.25
C ARG A 33 -11.48 18.93 -7.09
N PHE A 34 -12.36 19.46 -6.24
CA PHE A 34 -11.93 20.12 -4.99
C PHE A 34 -11.40 19.13 -3.95
N GLU A 35 -11.69 17.83 -4.10
CA GLU A 35 -11.24 16.78 -3.20
C GLU A 35 -11.01 15.48 -4.00
N ILE A 36 -9.88 14.83 -3.75
CA ILE A 36 -9.49 13.53 -4.30
C ILE A 36 -9.45 12.48 -3.18
N CYS A 37 -9.85 11.26 -3.52
CA CYS A 37 -9.75 10.12 -2.61
C CYS A 37 -8.35 9.49 -2.71
N ALA A 38 -7.73 9.24 -1.56
CA ALA A 38 -6.54 8.43 -1.41
C ALA A 38 -6.61 7.63 -0.11
N HIS A 39 -6.12 6.39 -0.08
CA HIS A 39 -6.28 5.56 1.13
C HIS A 39 -5.22 5.87 2.19
N LYS A 40 -3.94 5.64 1.89
CA LYS A 40 -2.85 5.78 2.86
C LYS A 40 -2.03 7.06 2.70
N TRP A 41 -1.88 7.55 1.46
CA TRP A 41 -0.98 8.66 1.15
C TRP A 41 -1.33 9.41 -0.14
N VAL A 42 -0.91 10.67 -0.20
CA VAL A 42 -0.76 11.47 -1.43
C VAL A 42 0.67 12.00 -1.50
N ASP A 43 1.21 12.13 -2.70
CA ASP A 43 2.59 12.50 -2.97
C ASP A 43 2.69 13.60 -4.04
N VAL A 44 3.55 14.58 -3.77
CA VAL A 44 3.93 15.63 -4.71
C VAL A 44 5.44 15.74 -4.73
N ASN A 45 6.02 15.62 -5.91
CA ASN A 45 7.46 15.61 -6.08
C ASN A 45 7.90 16.41 -7.31
N GLU A 46 9.15 16.83 -7.23
CA GLU A 46 10.02 17.21 -8.32
C GLU A 46 11.00 16.05 -8.58
N GLY A 47 11.95 16.22 -9.48
CA GLY A 47 12.84 15.14 -9.91
C GLY A 47 13.54 14.40 -8.77
N ASP A 48 14.16 15.13 -7.84
CA ASP A 48 15.03 14.61 -6.78
C ASP A 48 14.56 14.97 -5.35
N PHE A 49 13.36 15.52 -5.21
CA PHE A 49 12.80 15.88 -3.91
C PHE A 49 11.27 15.92 -3.95
N GLY A 50 10.62 15.54 -2.85
CA GLY A 50 9.19 15.62 -2.73
C GLY A 50 8.68 15.52 -1.30
N PHE A 51 7.38 15.66 -1.16
CA PHE A 51 6.67 15.46 0.09
C PHE A 51 5.46 14.56 -0.12
N ALA A 52 5.35 13.58 0.76
CA ALA A 52 4.15 12.80 0.93
C ALA A 52 3.37 13.24 2.18
N LEU A 53 2.05 13.19 2.07
CA LEU A 53 1.12 13.31 3.20
C LEU A 53 0.52 11.92 3.45
N LEU A 54 0.87 11.33 4.58
CA LEU A 54 0.42 10.02 5.06
C LEU A 54 -0.72 10.18 6.07
N ASN A 55 -1.65 9.23 6.13
CA ASN A 55 -2.73 9.22 7.12
C ASN A 55 -3.18 7.79 7.50
N ASN A 56 -3.98 7.66 8.56
CA ASN A 56 -4.62 6.40 8.97
C ASN A 56 -6.16 6.46 9.05
N GLY A 57 -6.81 6.74 7.92
CA GLY A 57 -8.28 6.67 7.82
C GLY A 57 -8.95 7.99 7.44
N ARG A 58 -8.21 8.88 6.77
CA ARG A 58 -8.71 10.14 6.21
C ARG A 58 -8.56 10.10 4.70
N TYR A 59 -9.69 9.95 4.01
CA TYR A 59 -9.69 9.66 2.59
C TYR A 59 -9.73 10.92 1.71
N GLY A 60 -10.23 12.04 2.23
CA GLY A 60 -10.36 13.29 1.49
C GLY A 60 -9.08 14.11 1.51
N HIS A 61 -8.51 14.36 0.33
CA HIS A 61 -7.32 15.19 0.15
C HIS A 61 -7.58 16.26 -0.90
N ASP A 62 -6.88 17.38 -0.81
CA ASP A 62 -6.88 18.39 -1.85
C ASP A 62 -5.45 18.83 -2.14
N VAL A 63 -5.12 18.95 -3.42
CA VAL A 63 -3.77 19.29 -3.90
C VAL A 63 -3.92 20.37 -4.95
N ALA A 64 -3.49 21.57 -4.59
CA ALA A 64 -3.62 22.74 -5.45
C ALA A 64 -2.25 23.35 -5.74
N ARG A 65 -2.01 23.68 -7.01
CA ARG A 65 -0.89 24.55 -7.37
C ARG A 65 -1.15 25.96 -6.83
N THR A 66 -0.19 26.48 -6.09
CA THR A 66 -0.25 27.80 -5.47
C THR A 66 0.96 28.65 -5.88
N ARG A 67 1.06 29.86 -5.34
CA ARG A 67 2.22 30.74 -5.47
C ARG A 67 2.67 31.23 -4.10
N THR A 68 3.98 31.34 -3.93
CA THR A 68 4.60 32.03 -2.80
C THR A 68 4.37 33.54 -2.90
N THR A 69 4.74 34.28 -1.85
CA THR A 69 4.58 35.74 -1.80
C THR A 69 5.41 36.48 -2.86
N ASP A 70 6.54 35.93 -3.28
CA ASP A 70 7.40 36.47 -4.34
C ASP A 70 6.97 36.01 -5.76
N GLY A 71 5.88 35.23 -5.86
CA GLY A 71 5.30 34.78 -7.14
C GLY A 71 5.85 33.46 -7.66
N SER A 72 6.80 32.84 -6.96
CA SER A 72 7.37 31.53 -7.30
C SER A 72 6.31 30.42 -7.23
N PRO A 73 6.39 29.39 -8.09
CA PRO A 73 5.44 28.27 -8.05
C PRO A 73 5.56 27.48 -6.74
N SER A 74 4.42 27.05 -6.19
CA SER A 74 4.36 26.18 -5.00
C SER A 74 3.20 25.21 -5.12
N THR A 75 3.12 24.25 -4.20
CA THR A 75 2.01 23.30 -4.12
C THR A 75 1.46 23.26 -2.70
N THR A 76 0.15 23.36 -2.54
CA THR A 76 -0.50 23.23 -1.24
C THR A 76 -1.22 21.89 -1.14
N LEU A 77 -0.77 21.04 -0.21
CA LEU A 77 -1.48 19.84 0.21
C LEU A 77 -2.47 20.17 1.33
N ARG A 78 -3.64 19.55 1.31
CA ARG A 78 -4.66 19.65 2.36
C ARG A 78 -5.24 18.27 2.66
N LEU A 79 -5.50 18.02 3.94
CA LEU A 79 -6.20 16.83 4.43
C LEU A 79 -7.55 17.24 4.98
N THR A 80 -8.63 16.65 4.46
CA THR A 80 -9.92 16.74 5.11
C THR A 80 -9.92 15.80 6.32
N VAL A 81 -9.84 16.38 7.51
CA VAL A 81 -9.85 15.60 8.76
C VAL A 81 -11.27 15.20 9.16
N ILE A 82 -12.26 16.08 9.04
CA ILE A 82 -13.65 15.85 9.46
C ILE A 82 -14.63 16.66 8.60
N LYS A 83 -15.86 16.16 8.44
CA LYS A 83 -16.95 16.88 7.75
C LYS A 83 -18.21 16.84 8.62
N GLY A 84 -18.50 17.91 9.35
CA GLY A 84 -19.71 18.03 10.18
C GLY A 84 -20.97 18.32 9.35
N ALA A 85 -21.43 17.35 8.56
CA ALA A 85 -22.69 17.47 7.82
C ALA A 85 -23.89 17.38 8.78
N GLN A 86 -24.88 18.26 8.64
CA GLN A 86 -26.07 18.28 9.53
C GLN A 86 -27.25 17.44 9.01
N TYR A 87 -27.12 16.86 7.82
CA TYR A 87 -28.10 15.97 7.22
C TYR A 87 -27.34 14.77 6.62
N PRO A 88 -27.81 13.53 6.79
CA PRO A 88 -29.08 13.11 7.42
C PRO A 88 -29.09 13.13 8.95
N ASP A 89 -27.93 13.28 9.60
CA ASP A 89 -27.78 13.28 11.05
C ASP A 89 -27.25 14.64 11.54
N PRO A 90 -28.01 15.41 12.35
CA PRO A 90 -27.58 16.71 12.84
C PRO A 90 -26.44 16.65 13.86
N HIS A 91 -26.19 15.48 14.44
CA HIS A 91 -25.14 15.25 15.43
C HIS A 91 -23.97 14.44 14.86
N ALA A 92 -23.91 14.28 13.53
CA ALA A 92 -22.82 13.58 12.88
C ALA A 92 -21.48 14.21 13.28
N ASP A 93 -20.54 13.36 13.67
CA ASP A 93 -19.18 13.76 14.03
C ASP A 93 -19.08 14.75 15.21
N GLU A 94 -20.10 14.89 16.06
CA GLU A 94 -19.97 15.58 17.35
C GLU A 94 -19.17 14.71 18.34
N GLY A 95 -18.22 15.33 19.06
CA GLY A 95 -17.45 14.66 20.12
C GLY A 95 -15.93 14.80 19.95
N LEU A 96 -15.20 13.96 20.69
CA LEU A 96 -13.74 13.91 20.64
C LEU A 96 -13.28 13.05 19.46
N HIS A 97 -12.38 13.60 18.65
CA HIS A 97 -11.79 12.89 17.52
C HIS A 97 -10.26 12.92 17.61
N GLU A 98 -9.64 11.79 17.32
CA GLU A 98 -8.19 11.68 17.18
C GLU A 98 -7.84 11.38 15.71
N PHE A 99 -6.79 12.04 15.23
CA PHE A 99 -6.34 11.98 13.85
C PHE A 99 -4.84 11.70 13.83
N THR A 100 -4.38 10.71 13.07
CA THR A 100 -2.95 10.53 12.79
C THR A 100 -2.66 10.86 11.33
N TYR A 101 -1.67 11.71 11.12
CA TYR A 101 -1.14 12.03 9.81
C TYR A 101 0.34 12.36 9.93
N SER A 102 1.06 12.35 8.81
CA SER A 102 2.47 12.73 8.75
C SER A 102 2.78 13.40 7.43
N VAL A 103 3.57 14.48 7.47
CA VAL A 103 4.15 15.09 6.28
C VAL A 103 5.59 14.63 6.20
N MET A 104 5.91 13.89 5.16
CA MET A 104 7.17 13.17 5.03
C MET A 104 7.95 13.67 3.80
N PRO A 105 9.11 14.30 3.98
CA PRO A 105 10.01 14.58 2.86
C PRO A 105 10.65 13.27 2.34
N HIS A 106 10.92 13.21 1.04
CA HIS A 106 11.64 12.09 0.41
C HIS A 106 12.44 12.56 -0.81
N SER A 107 13.26 11.69 -1.39
CA SER A 107 14.19 12.00 -2.49
C SER A 107 13.57 12.06 -3.89
N GLY A 108 12.25 12.08 -4.04
CA GLY A 108 11.57 12.23 -5.34
C GLY A 108 11.66 11.05 -6.35
N GLU A 109 12.74 10.26 -6.33
CA GLU A 109 13.05 9.28 -7.39
C GLU A 109 12.03 8.13 -7.53
N SER A 110 11.36 7.77 -6.43
CA SER A 110 10.39 6.68 -6.39
C SER A 110 9.38 6.85 -5.27
N ALA A 111 8.13 6.43 -5.53
CA ALA A 111 7.09 6.34 -4.51
C ALA A 111 7.29 5.16 -3.54
N LEU A 112 8.33 4.33 -3.73
CA LEU A 112 8.53 3.12 -2.92
C LEU A 112 8.64 3.42 -1.42
N ASP A 113 9.41 4.44 -1.04
CA ASP A 113 9.56 4.84 0.36
C ASP A 113 8.23 5.37 0.92
N VAL A 114 7.50 6.16 0.12
CA VAL A 114 6.17 6.67 0.47
C VAL A 114 5.17 5.53 0.71
N ILE A 115 5.16 4.52 -0.16
CA ILE A 115 4.32 3.33 -0.02
C ILE A 115 4.70 2.58 1.26
N SER A 116 6.00 2.34 1.49
CA SER A 116 6.49 1.63 2.67
C SER A 116 6.09 2.33 3.98
N GLU A 117 6.35 3.63 4.08
CA GLU A 117 6.01 4.42 5.26
C GLU A 117 4.49 4.58 5.44
N GLY A 118 3.73 4.66 4.34
CA GLY A 118 2.27 4.60 4.36
C GLY A 118 1.74 3.31 4.97
N TYR A 119 2.34 2.15 4.65
CA TYR A 119 2.01 0.89 5.33
C TYR A 119 2.41 0.89 6.80
N LYS A 120 3.64 1.31 7.13
CA LYS A 120 4.13 1.34 8.53
C LYS A 120 3.26 2.20 9.44
N LEU A 121 2.82 3.37 8.98
CA LEU A 121 1.91 4.25 9.72
C LEU A 121 0.55 3.58 9.99
N ASN A 122 0.11 2.70 9.11
CA ASN A 122 -1.16 1.95 9.21
C ASN A 122 -1.01 0.57 9.89
N MET A 123 0.21 0.17 10.28
CA MET A 123 0.51 -1.12 10.91
C MET A 123 1.21 -0.91 12.25
N PRO A 124 0.47 -0.58 13.32
CA PRO A 124 1.06 -0.30 14.63
C PRO A 124 1.78 -1.54 15.19
N VAL A 125 2.96 -1.31 15.76
CA VAL A 125 3.76 -2.34 16.43
C VAL A 125 2.99 -2.92 17.61
N ARG A 126 2.91 -4.25 17.68
CA ARG A 126 2.35 -4.96 18.83
C ARG A 126 3.47 -5.51 19.69
N ALA A 127 3.61 -4.99 20.90
CA ALA A 127 4.54 -5.54 21.89
C ALA A 127 3.88 -6.74 22.60
N ILE A 128 4.57 -7.87 22.63
CA ILE A 128 4.13 -9.06 23.38
C ILE A 128 5.14 -9.30 24.49
N PRO A 129 4.72 -9.42 25.77
CA PRO A 129 5.62 -9.71 26.87
C PRO A 129 6.41 -11.00 26.64
N SER A 130 7.72 -10.99 26.87
CA SER A 130 8.53 -12.20 26.86
C SER A 130 8.13 -13.07 28.06
N GLY A 131 7.69 -14.31 27.84
CA GLY A 131 7.30 -15.22 28.92
C GLY A 131 6.04 -16.05 28.66
N ALA A 132 5.42 -15.92 27.48
CA ALA A 132 4.42 -16.88 27.05
C ALA A 132 5.06 -18.29 26.95
N SER A 133 4.28 -19.34 27.24
CA SER A 133 4.65 -20.77 27.25
C SER A 133 5.68 -21.19 26.17
N PRO A 134 6.47 -22.27 26.32
CA PRO A 134 7.17 -22.90 25.19
C PRO A 134 6.30 -23.10 23.93
N ASP A 135 4.97 -23.19 24.08
CA ASP A 135 3.98 -23.23 22.99
C ASP A 135 3.54 -21.85 22.47
N SER A 136 4.19 -20.78 22.91
CA SER A 136 3.89 -19.43 22.45
C SER A 136 4.37 -19.24 21.01
N PRO A 137 3.54 -18.68 20.12
CA PRO A 137 3.96 -18.32 18.77
C PRO A 137 5.12 -17.29 18.73
N VAL A 138 5.48 -16.69 19.88
CA VAL A 138 6.59 -15.72 20.01
C VAL A 138 7.91 -16.38 20.45
N ASN A 139 7.88 -17.65 20.88
CA ASN A 139 9.07 -18.41 21.31
C ASN A 139 9.74 -19.22 20.19
N HIS A 140 9.27 -19.08 18.95
CA HIS A 140 9.92 -19.72 17.82
C HIS A 140 11.32 -19.13 17.62
N ARG A 141 12.37 -19.91 17.92
CA ARG A 141 13.76 -19.65 17.49
C ARG A 141 13.94 -19.81 15.95
N GLY A 142 12.88 -19.62 15.18
CA GLY A 142 12.80 -19.77 13.73
C GLY A 142 12.68 -18.42 13.01
N ALA A 143 12.34 -18.44 11.72
CA ALA A 143 12.14 -17.23 10.93
C ALA A 143 11.06 -16.33 11.56
N THR A 144 11.32 -15.02 11.65
CA THR A 144 10.42 -14.01 12.22
C THR A 144 9.31 -13.56 11.26
N TRP A 145 9.10 -14.29 10.17
CA TRP A 145 8.20 -13.98 9.06
C TRP A 145 7.66 -15.28 8.47
N LEU A 146 6.44 -15.28 7.92
CA LEU A 146 5.84 -16.44 7.24
C LEU A 146 6.23 -16.49 5.76
N VAL A 147 6.23 -15.33 5.12
CA VAL A 147 6.68 -15.12 3.74
C VAL A 147 7.43 -13.79 3.66
N ARG A 148 8.45 -13.73 2.82
CA ARG A 148 9.19 -12.51 2.52
C ARG A 148 9.42 -12.39 1.01
N SER A 149 9.16 -11.21 0.45
CA SER A 149 9.60 -10.85 -0.90
C SER A 149 11.06 -10.36 -0.87
N THR A 150 11.86 -10.78 -1.86
CA THR A 150 13.21 -10.23 -2.09
C THR A 150 13.19 -8.87 -2.81
N ASN A 151 12.10 -8.56 -3.51
CA ASN A 151 11.92 -7.30 -4.20
C ASN A 151 10.97 -6.36 -3.41
N PRO A 152 11.42 -5.16 -3.00
CA PRO A 152 10.60 -4.26 -2.20
C PRO A 152 9.41 -3.66 -2.98
N SER A 153 9.42 -3.68 -4.33
CA SER A 153 8.26 -3.26 -5.11
C SER A 153 7.13 -4.30 -5.16
N VAL A 154 7.32 -5.47 -4.53
CA VAL A 154 6.27 -6.48 -4.38
C VAL A 154 5.82 -6.51 -2.92
N ILE A 155 4.59 -6.04 -2.71
CA ILE A 155 3.96 -5.97 -1.40
C ILE A 155 3.20 -7.28 -1.15
N ILE A 156 3.46 -7.92 0.00
CA ILE A 156 2.62 -9.00 0.50
C ILE A 156 1.46 -8.36 1.25
N GLU A 157 0.28 -8.38 0.63
CA GLU A 157 -0.91 -7.74 1.19
C GLU A 157 -1.61 -8.64 2.21
N ALA A 158 -1.67 -9.95 1.93
CA ALA A 158 -2.37 -10.89 2.78
C ALA A 158 -1.63 -12.22 2.85
N VAL A 159 -1.64 -12.79 4.05
CA VAL A 159 -1.22 -14.16 4.35
C VAL A 159 -2.30 -14.73 5.24
N LYS A 160 -3.02 -15.76 4.77
CA LYS A 160 -4.17 -16.32 5.48
C LYS A 160 -4.35 -17.79 5.14
N ALA A 161 -5.18 -18.49 5.93
CA ALA A 161 -5.67 -19.81 5.54
C ALA A 161 -6.68 -19.68 4.38
N ALA A 162 -6.79 -20.73 3.58
CA ALA A 162 -7.82 -20.85 2.54
C ALA A 162 -9.23 -20.87 3.16
N GLU A 163 -10.18 -20.22 2.47
CA GLU A 163 -11.57 -20.09 2.96
C GLU A 163 -12.34 -21.41 2.93
N ASP A 164 -11.91 -22.37 2.11
CA ASP A 164 -12.51 -23.70 2.00
C ASP A 164 -12.21 -24.63 3.19
N GLY A 165 -11.43 -24.17 4.17
CA GLY A 165 -11.08 -24.95 5.36
C GLY A 165 -10.06 -26.06 5.13
N SER A 166 -9.43 -26.13 3.94
CA SER A 166 -8.39 -27.11 3.64
C SER A 166 -7.16 -27.02 4.55
N GLY A 167 -6.92 -25.84 5.13
CA GLY A 167 -5.68 -25.52 5.85
C GLY A 167 -4.56 -25.04 4.93
N ASP A 168 -4.81 -24.94 3.62
CA ASP A 168 -3.87 -24.39 2.65
C ASP A 168 -3.53 -22.92 2.97
N LEU A 169 -2.30 -22.52 2.67
CA LEU A 169 -1.84 -21.15 2.81
C LEU A 169 -2.16 -20.35 1.54
N ILE A 170 -2.80 -19.20 1.73
CA ILE A 170 -3.06 -18.21 0.69
C ILE A 170 -2.14 -17.01 0.91
N ILE A 171 -1.40 -16.64 -0.12
CA ILE A 171 -0.55 -15.46 -0.17
C ILE A 171 -1.06 -14.55 -1.28
N ARG A 172 -1.45 -13.31 -0.94
CA ARG A 172 -1.77 -12.29 -1.93
C ARG A 172 -0.64 -11.27 -1.98
N ALA A 173 -0.07 -11.11 -3.16
CA ALA A 173 1.02 -10.18 -3.43
C ALA A 173 0.70 -9.29 -4.63
N TRP A 174 1.27 -8.10 -4.69
CA TRP A 174 1.08 -7.20 -5.82
C TRP A 174 2.30 -6.32 -6.08
N GLU A 175 2.45 -5.89 -7.34
CA GLU A 175 3.53 -5.00 -7.76
C GLU A 175 3.10 -3.53 -7.62
N CYS A 176 3.86 -2.72 -6.89
CA CYS A 176 3.38 -1.41 -6.42
C CYS A 176 3.88 -0.19 -7.19
N LEU A 177 4.81 -0.34 -8.13
CA LEU A 177 5.41 0.77 -8.86
C LEU A 177 4.92 0.90 -10.30
N GLY A 178 4.17 -0.08 -10.82
CA GLY A 178 3.74 -0.12 -12.22
C GLY A 178 4.81 -0.69 -13.15
N ASN A 179 5.73 -1.51 -12.63
CA ASN A 179 6.82 -2.11 -13.38
C ASN A 179 6.61 -3.60 -13.62
N ARG A 180 7.26 -4.14 -14.66
CA ARG A 180 7.39 -5.59 -14.80
C ARG A 180 8.48 -6.05 -13.84
N THR A 181 8.12 -6.92 -12.90
CA THR A 181 8.96 -7.24 -11.75
C THR A 181 9.01 -8.74 -11.52
N THR A 182 10.19 -9.24 -11.16
CA THR A 182 10.36 -10.59 -10.61
C THR A 182 10.78 -10.47 -9.16
N THR A 183 10.23 -11.35 -8.32
CA THR A 183 10.64 -11.51 -6.93
C THR A 183 10.74 -12.99 -6.58
N ASP A 184 11.68 -13.32 -5.72
CA ASP A 184 11.67 -14.59 -5.01
C ASP A 184 10.93 -14.42 -3.67
N LEU A 185 9.90 -15.22 -3.48
CA LEU A 185 9.16 -15.36 -2.23
C LEU A 185 9.81 -16.44 -1.38
N LEU A 186 10.43 -16.04 -0.27
CA LEU A 186 10.97 -16.96 0.73
C LEU A 186 9.86 -17.36 1.69
N LEU A 187 9.69 -18.66 1.95
CA LEU A 187 8.72 -19.20 2.91
C LEU A 187 9.40 -19.74 4.17
N SER A 188 8.74 -19.58 5.32
CA SER A 188 9.27 -20.03 6.61
C SER A 188 9.24 -21.55 6.78
N ALA A 189 8.41 -22.24 6.00
CA ALA A 189 8.24 -23.68 5.96
C ALA A 189 8.42 -24.19 4.52
N PRO A 190 8.86 -25.45 4.34
CA PRO A 190 8.98 -26.03 3.01
C PRO A 190 7.59 -26.28 2.39
N PHE A 191 7.52 -26.31 1.06
CA PHE A 191 6.31 -26.61 0.29
C PHE A 191 6.60 -27.64 -0.81
N SER A 192 5.56 -28.36 -1.22
CA SER A 192 5.65 -29.36 -2.31
C SER A 192 5.14 -28.84 -3.65
N ARG A 193 4.17 -27.92 -3.61
CA ARG A 193 3.52 -27.34 -4.79
C ARG A 193 2.92 -25.99 -4.46
N ALA A 194 2.79 -25.14 -5.47
CA ALA A 194 2.11 -23.86 -5.40
C ALA A 194 1.49 -23.56 -6.78
N TRP A 195 0.37 -22.84 -6.79
CA TRP A 195 -0.22 -22.35 -8.04
C TRP A 195 -0.87 -20.99 -7.84
N LEU A 196 -1.09 -20.29 -8.96
CA LEU A 196 -1.87 -19.07 -8.98
C LEU A 196 -3.36 -19.38 -8.95
N THR A 197 -4.11 -18.58 -8.20
CA THR A 197 -5.57 -18.60 -8.16
C THR A 197 -6.10 -17.23 -8.54
N ASP A 198 -7.42 -17.15 -8.74
CA ASP A 198 -8.11 -15.88 -8.77
C ASP A 198 -8.28 -15.29 -7.34
N ALA A 199 -9.08 -14.22 -7.24
CA ALA A 199 -9.34 -13.54 -5.97
C ALA A 199 -10.22 -14.33 -5.00
N LEU A 200 -10.97 -15.33 -5.50
CA LEU A 200 -11.84 -16.22 -4.74
C LEU A 200 -11.11 -17.51 -4.31
N GLU A 201 -9.79 -17.59 -4.53
CA GLU A 201 -8.95 -18.77 -4.24
C GLU A 201 -9.25 -19.96 -5.14
N ASP A 202 -10.02 -19.73 -6.19
CA ASP A 202 -10.31 -20.71 -7.21
C ASP A 202 -9.15 -20.79 -8.20
N GLY A 203 -8.66 -22.00 -8.40
CA GLY A 203 -7.59 -22.29 -9.34
C GLY A 203 -7.35 -23.79 -9.38
N THR A 204 -7.24 -24.35 -10.58
CA THR A 204 -6.99 -25.77 -10.76
C THR A 204 -5.51 -26.10 -10.51
N PRO A 205 -5.19 -27.05 -9.60
CA PRO A 205 -3.82 -27.52 -9.38
C PRO A 205 -3.26 -28.28 -10.60
N PRO A 206 -1.94 -28.18 -10.85
CA PRO A 206 -1.31 -27.12 -11.62
C PRO A 206 -1.39 -27.33 -13.15
N MET A 207 -1.66 -26.24 -13.87
CA MET A 207 -1.10 -26.01 -15.21
C MET A 207 0.24 -25.26 -15.04
N PRO A 208 1.30 -25.57 -15.82
CA PRO A 208 2.54 -24.81 -15.79
C PRO A 208 2.27 -23.33 -16.06
N SER A 209 2.75 -22.44 -15.18
CA SER A 209 2.69 -21.00 -15.39
C SER A 209 4.10 -20.43 -15.40
N PRO A 210 4.50 -19.70 -16.46
CA PRO A 210 5.80 -19.01 -16.49
C PRO A 210 5.88 -17.85 -15.48
N GLN A 211 4.78 -17.54 -14.78
CA GLN A 211 4.74 -16.50 -13.75
C GLN A 211 5.05 -17.04 -12.35
N LEU A 212 4.98 -18.34 -12.12
CA LEU A 212 5.16 -18.92 -10.78
C LEU A 212 5.93 -20.24 -10.88
N GLU A 213 7.18 -20.21 -10.41
CA GLU A 213 8.11 -21.32 -10.55
C GLU A 213 8.75 -21.66 -9.19
N PRO A 214 8.60 -22.90 -8.68
CA PRO A 214 9.38 -23.35 -7.54
C PRO A 214 10.87 -23.36 -7.90
N ALA A 215 11.66 -22.58 -7.16
CA ALA A 215 13.12 -22.52 -7.34
C ALA A 215 13.84 -23.46 -6.35
N ASP A 216 13.24 -23.70 -5.18
CA ASP A 216 13.66 -24.65 -4.14
C ASP A 216 12.45 -25.02 -3.26
N ASP A 217 12.63 -25.88 -2.25
CA ASP A 217 11.58 -26.31 -1.32
C ASP A 217 11.02 -25.18 -0.43
N ARG A 218 11.70 -24.02 -0.36
CA ARG A 218 11.29 -22.82 0.40
C ARG A 218 11.31 -21.54 -0.43
N LEU A 219 11.61 -21.64 -1.73
CA LEU A 219 11.78 -20.51 -2.62
C LEU A 219 10.84 -20.60 -3.81
N LEU A 220 9.93 -19.62 -3.93
CA LEU A 220 8.96 -19.54 -5.00
C LEU A 220 9.20 -18.26 -5.82
N ARG A 221 9.62 -18.41 -7.08
CA ARG A 221 9.82 -17.29 -7.98
C ARG A 221 8.50 -16.83 -8.57
N LEU A 222 8.19 -15.54 -8.42
CA LEU A 222 6.98 -14.90 -8.91
C LEU A 222 7.33 -13.77 -9.89
N GLY A 223 6.76 -13.83 -11.09
CA GLY A 223 6.80 -12.77 -12.10
C GLY A 223 5.48 -11.99 -12.16
N LEU A 224 5.55 -10.67 -11.99
CA LEU A 224 4.41 -9.74 -12.01
C LEU A 224 4.52 -8.75 -13.17
N ARG A 225 3.38 -8.46 -13.79
CA ARG A 225 3.18 -7.32 -14.70
C ARG A 225 2.94 -6.04 -13.87
N PRO A 226 3.06 -4.85 -14.50
CA PRO A 226 2.69 -3.59 -13.86
C PRO A 226 1.36 -3.65 -13.11
N PHE A 227 1.36 -3.32 -11.82
CA PHE A 227 0.18 -3.34 -10.93
C PHE A 227 -0.56 -4.68 -10.87
N GLN A 228 0.08 -5.78 -11.23
CA GLN A 228 -0.56 -7.09 -11.17
C GLN A 228 -0.72 -7.53 -9.72
N ILE A 229 -1.92 -8.00 -9.39
CA ILE A 229 -2.23 -8.73 -8.17
C ILE A 229 -2.11 -10.22 -8.48
N ALA A 230 -1.42 -10.96 -7.63
CA ALA A 230 -1.33 -12.41 -7.67
C ALA A 230 -1.83 -13.00 -6.35
N THR A 231 -2.72 -13.98 -6.44
CA THR A 231 -3.09 -14.83 -5.31
C THR A 231 -2.43 -16.19 -5.56
N ILE A 232 -1.66 -16.66 -4.58
CA ILE A 232 -0.93 -17.92 -4.62
C ILE A 232 -1.53 -18.82 -3.56
N ARG A 233 -1.83 -20.06 -3.93
CA ARG A 233 -2.26 -21.11 -3.02
C ARG A 233 -1.15 -22.13 -2.86
N ILE A 234 -0.84 -22.46 -1.61
CA ILE A 234 0.18 -23.42 -1.21
C ILE A 234 -0.48 -24.44 -0.28
N PRO A 235 -0.60 -25.70 -0.69
CA PRO A 235 -1.20 -26.72 0.15
C PRO A 235 -0.42 -27.00 1.42
N SER A 236 -1.16 -27.34 2.47
CA SER A 236 -0.59 -27.81 3.75
C SER A 236 0.26 -29.06 3.57
#